data_AF-A0A2M8PJU1-F1
#
_entry.id   AF-A0A2M8PJU1-F1
#
_cell.length_a   1.000
_cell.length_b   1.000
_cell.length_c   1.000
_cell.angle_alpha   90.00
_cell.angle_beta   90.00
_cell.angle_gamma   90.00
#
_symmetry.space_group_name_H-M   'P 1'
#
loop_
_entity.id
_entity.type
_entity.pdbx_description
1 polymer ?
#
loop_
_entity_poly.entity_id
_entity_poly.type
_entity_poly.pdbx_seq_one_letter_code
_entity_poly.pdbx_strand_id
1 'polypeptide(L)'
;RYYKEGDVYIRVGGGTNTRAMSNIPPKRLQQVMAKRREWLDIRLERSAKGEFKWVGTWYPNEASAQEANMSLEEYAAFVYGATFCDREDPVAAWRELSAMQQQKVDWLKGKKQVVLKGPNIDLSLS
;
A
#
# COMPACT_ATOMS: atom_id res chain seq x y z
N ARG A 1 -18.76 -12.56 4.71
CA ARG A 1 -18.44 -13.22 5.99
C ARG A 1 -17.12 -12.71 6.55
N TYR A 2 -15.95 -13.08 5.99
CA TYR A 2 -14.63 -12.66 6.51
C TYR A 2 -14.42 -11.16 6.73
N TYR A 3 -14.83 -10.28 5.80
CA TYR A 3 -14.68 -8.82 5.99
C TYR A 3 -15.63 -8.20 7.03
N LYS A 4 -16.77 -8.85 7.28
CA LYS A 4 -17.79 -8.38 8.23
C LYS A 4 -17.49 -8.84 9.66
N GLU A 5 -16.95 -10.05 9.79
CA GLU A 5 -16.73 -10.72 11.09
C GLU A 5 -15.26 -10.75 11.54
N GLY A 6 -14.30 -10.63 10.62
CA GLY A 6 -12.88 -10.70 10.96
C GLY A 6 -12.40 -9.47 11.74
N ASP A 7 -11.35 -9.65 12.54
CA ASP A 7 -10.73 -8.57 13.33
C ASP A 7 -9.46 -8.02 12.66
N VAL A 8 -8.75 -8.87 11.93
CA VAL A 8 -7.45 -8.58 11.32
C VAL A 8 -7.40 -9.04 9.86
N TYR A 9 -6.84 -8.20 8.99
CA TYR A 9 -6.54 -8.54 7.60
C TYR A 9 -5.07 -8.31 7.28
N ILE A 10 -4.37 -9.39 6.91
CA ILE A 10 -2.98 -9.33 6.46
C ILE A 10 -2.98 -9.66 4.97
N ARG A 11 -2.49 -8.72 4.15
CA ARG A 11 -2.26 -8.96 2.72
C ARG A 11 -0.77 -9.06 2.46
N VAL A 12 -0.34 -10.21 1.95
CA VAL A 12 0.99 -10.38 1.37
C VAL A 12 0.83 -10.31 -0.15
N GLY A 13 1.41 -9.27 -0.76
CA GLY A 13 1.56 -9.15 -2.20
C GLY A 13 2.72 -9.99 -2.74
N GLY A 14 2.97 -9.91 -4.05
CA GLY A 14 3.93 -10.80 -4.72
C GLY A 14 3.22 -11.83 -5.60
N GLY A 15 2.44 -11.38 -6.59
CA GLY A 15 1.84 -12.26 -7.59
C GLY A 15 2.88 -12.77 -8.60
N THR A 16 2.64 -13.94 -9.18
CA THR A 16 3.58 -14.62 -10.11
C THR A 16 3.56 -14.08 -11.54
N ASN A 17 2.64 -13.18 -11.87
CA ASN A 17 2.53 -12.59 -13.21
C ASN A 17 1.91 -11.19 -13.12
N THR A 18 2.72 -10.14 -13.36
CA THR A 18 2.29 -8.73 -13.37
C THR A 18 1.32 -8.41 -14.52
N ARG A 19 1.30 -9.26 -15.55
CA ARG A 19 0.52 -9.14 -16.79
C ARG A 19 -0.63 -10.14 -16.88
N ALA A 20 -0.99 -10.80 -15.78
CA ALA A 20 -2.03 -11.84 -15.75
C ALA A 20 -3.39 -11.35 -16.29
N MET A 21 -3.64 -10.04 -16.27
CA MET A 21 -4.88 -9.42 -16.72
C MET A 21 -4.79 -8.72 -18.08
N SER A 22 -3.64 -8.73 -18.78
CA SER A 22 -3.40 -7.88 -19.97
C SER A 22 -4.39 -8.09 -21.12
N ASN A 23 -4.89 -9.32 -21.29
CA ASN A 23 -5.83 -9.67 -22.36
C ASN A 23 -7.29 -9.77 -21.87
N ILE A 24 -7.56 -9.44 -20.61
CA ILE A 24 -8.92 -9.50 -20.07
C ILE A 24 -9.69 -8.24 -20.50
N PRO A 25 -10.89 -8.38 -21.10
CA PRO A 25 -11.69 -7.24 -21.51
C PRO A 25 -11.91 -6.24 -20.35
N PRO A 26 -11.70 -4.93 -20.55
CA PRO A 26 -11.81 -3.93 -19.48
C PRO A 26 -13.15 -3.96 -18.75
N LYS A 27 -14.26 -4.21 -19.47
CA LYS A 27 -15.60 -4.32 -18.89
C LYS A 27 -15.71 -5.43 -17.85
N ARG A 28 -15.01 -6.56 -18.04
CA ARG A 28 -14.99 -7.66 -17.06
C ARG A 28 -14.20 -7.28 -15.82
N LEU A 29 -13.05 -6.61 -15.99
CA LEU A 29 -12.27 -6.09 -14.86
C LEU A 29 -13.08 -5.08 -14.04
N GLN A 30 -13.78 -4.16 -14.70
CA GLN A 30 -14.65 -3.18 -14.06
C GLN A 30 -15.75 -3.84 -13.22
N GLN A 31 -16.41 -4.87 -13.76
CA GLN A 31 -17.44 -5.61 -13.03
C GLN A 31 -16.90 -6.30 -11.76
N VAL A 32 -15.70 -6.89 -11.84
CA VAL A 32 -15.04 -7.49 -10.67
C VAL A 32 -14.67 -6.44 -9.64
N MET A 33 -14.15 -5.29 -10.06
CA MET A 33 -13.80 -4.19 -9.16
C MET A 33 -15.03 -3.59 -8.47
N ALA A 34 -16.14 -3.42 -9.21
CA ALA A 34 -17.41 -2.94 -8.66
C ALA A 34 -17.93 -3.89 -7.56
N LYS A 35 -17.86 -5.21 -7.78
CA LYS A 35 -18.24 -6.21 -6.76
C LYS A 35 -17.34 -6.22 -5.53
N ARG A 36 -16.07 -5.80 -5.67
CA ARG A 36 -15.11 -5.72 -4.55
C ARG A 36 -15.21 -4.41 -3.76
N ARG A 37 -15.96 -3.42 -4.26
CA ARG A 37 -16.07 -2.10 -3.62
C ARG A 37 -16.67 -2.18 -2.21
N GLU A 38 -17.74 -2.98 -2.03
CA GLU A 38 -18.32 -3.21 -0.69
C GLU A 38 -17.27 -3.69 0.33
N TRP A 39 -16.30 -4.51 -0.10
CA TRP A 39 -15.27 -5.03 0.81
C TRP A 39 -14.26 -3.94 1.19
N LEU A 40 -13.92 -3.07 0.25
CA LEU A 40 -13.06 -1.92 0.53
C LEU A 40 -13.77 -0.97 1.50
N ASP A 41 -15.05 -0.69 1.27
CA ASP A 41 -15.85 0.22 2.08
C ASP A 41 -15.95 -0.29 3.53
N ILE A 42 -16.32 -1.56 3.74
CA ILE A 42 -16.37 -2.18 5.08
C ILE A 42 -15.01 -2.10 5.77
N ARG A 43 -13.92 -2.42 5.06
CA ARG A 43 -12.57 -2.37 5.65
C ARG A 43 -12.21 -0.95 6.07
N LEU A 44 -12.42 0.04 5.20
CA LEU A 44 -12.08 1.44 5.49
C LEU A 44 -12.92 1.99 6.64
N GLU A 45 -14.23 1.73 6.64
CA GLU A 45 -15.14 2.19 7.69
C GLU A 45 -14.75 1.64 9.06
N ARG A 46 -14.56 0.32 9.15
CA ARG A 46 -14.17 -0.31 10.42
C ARG A 46 -12.76 0.08 10.87
N SER A 47 -11.84 0.28 9.93
CA SER A 47 -10.48 0.77 10.24
C SER A 47 -10.50 2.19 10.80
N ALA A 48 -11.34 3.07 10.24
CA ALA A 48 -11.52 4.43 10.74
C ALA A 48 -12.11 4.47 12.15
N LYS A 49 -12.94 3.47 12.51
CA LYS A 49 -13.48 3.27 13.86
C LYS A 49 -12.49 2.57 14.82
N GLY A 50 -11.37 2.06 14.32
CA GLY A 50 -10.40 1.28 15.12
C GLY A 50 -10.84 -0.17 15.41
N GLU A 51 -11.93 -0.63 14.81
CA GLU A 51 -12.55 -1.95 15.02
C GLU A 51 -11.96 -3.04 14.11
N PHE A 52 -11.06 -2.67 13.20
CA PHE A 52 -10.45 -3.58 12.25
C PHE A 52 -9.00 -3.19 11.95
N LYS A 53 -8.08 -4.11 12.22
CA LYS A 53 -6.66 -3.91 11.94
C LYS A 53 -6.34 -4.48 10.58
N TRP A 54 -5.57 -3.75 9.78
CA TRP A 54 -5.08 -4.29 8.52
C TRP A 54 -3.66 -3.84 8.22
N VAL A 55 -2.95 -4.71 7.52
CA VAL A 55 -1.60 -4.44 7.03
C VAL A 55 -1.44 -5.04 5.65
N GLY A 56 -0.75 -4.31 4.77
CA GLY A 56 -0.28 -4.81 3.49
C GLY A 56 1.24 -4.87 3.50
N THR A 57 1.79 -5.98 3.03
CA THR A 57 3.24 -6.13 2.78
C THR A 57 3.46 -6.78 1.42
N TRP A 58 4.71 -6.86 0.98
CA TRP A 58 5.10 -7.45 -0.29
C TRP A 58 6.18 -8.51 -0.06
N TYR A 59 6.06 -9.64 -0.75
CA TYR A 59 7.12 -10.65 -0.78
C TYR A 59 7.89 -10.54 -2.11
N PRO A 60 9.22 -10.56 -2.11
CA PRO A 60 10.00 -10.47 -3.34
C PRO A 60 9.82 -11.71 -4.21
N ASN A 61 9.63 -11.50 -5.51
CA ASN A 61 9.45 -12.59 -6.45
C ASN A 61 9.96 -12.23 -7.85
N GLU A 62 10.12 -13.25 -8.69
CA GLU A 62 10.66 -13.13 -10.04
C GLU A 62 9.88 -12.17 -10.93
N ALA A 63 8.55 -12.23 -10.89
CA ALA A 63 7.71 -11.39 -11.74
C ALA A 63 7.87 -9.90 -11.40
N SER A 64 8.02 -9.57 -10.11
CA SER A 64 8.22 -8.20 -9.66
C SER A 64 9.65 -7.73 -9.92
N ALA A 65 10.64 -8.61 -9.77
CA ALA A 65 12.04 -8.34 -10.09
C ALA A 65 12.22 -8.02 -11.58
N GLN A 66 11.62 -8.83 -12.46
CA GLN A 66 11.61 -8.61 -13.91
C GLN A 66 10.98 -7.26 -14.28
N GLU A 67 9.85 -6.90 -13.67
CA GLU A 67 9.19 -5.61 -13.92
C GLU A 67 10.04 -4.42 -13.44
N ALA A 68 10.83 -4.61 -12.38
CA ALA A 68 11.76 -3.63 -11.86
C ALA A 68 13.11 -3.58 -12.60
N ASN A 69 13.34 -4.45 -13.58
CA ASN A 69 14.64 -4.66 -14.24
C ASN A 69 15.78 -4.97 -13.25
N MET A 70 15.50 -5.84 -12.27
CA MET A 70 16.43 -6.28 -11.22
C MET A 70 16.57 -7.80 -11.24
N SER A 71 17.68 -8.33 -10.71
CA SER A 71 17.73 -9.73 -10.28
C SER A 71 16.78 -9.99 -9.12
N LEU A 72 16.47 -11.26 -8.83
CA LEU A 72 15.64 -11.59 -7.67
C LEU A 72 16.30 -11.14 -6.37
N GLU A 73 17.62 -11.29 -6.26
CA GLU A 73 18.42 -10.92 -5.09
C GLU A 73 18.41 -9.41 -4.87
N GLU A 74 18.60 -8.62 -5.92
CA GLU A 74 18.53 -7.16 -5.87
C GLU A 74 17.14 -6.69 -5.44
N TYR A 75 16.09 -7.28 -6.04
CA TYR A 75 14.72 -6.94 -5.69
C TYR A 75 14.37 -7.34 -4.26
N ALA A 76 14.86 -8.49 -3.79
CA ALA A 76 14.69 -8.95 -2.41
C ALA A 76 15.38 -8.00 -1.42
N ALA A 77 16.62 -7.62 -1.70
CA ALA A 77 17.35 -6.63 -0.89
C ALA A 77 16.60 -5.29 -0.84
N PHE A 78 16.06 -4.83 -1.98
CA PHE A 78 15.23 -3.64 -2.03
C PHE A 78 13.97 -3.76 -1.18
N VAL A 79 13.18 -4.82 -1.34
CA VAL A 79 11.92 -5.02 -0.59
C VAL A 79 12.21 -5.11 0.90
N TYR A 80 13.17 -5.93 1.32
CA TYR A 80 13.51 -6.11 2.73
C TYR A 80 14.09 -4.84 3.35
N GLY A 81 14.94 -4.10 2.63
CA GLY A 81 15.43 -2.80 3.06
C GLY A 81 14.31 -1.76 3.21
N ALA A 82 13.38 -1.72 2.26
CA ALA A 82 12.22 -0.83 2.30
C ALA A 82 11.24 -1.15 3.45
N THR A 83 11.24 -2.39 3.95
CA THR A 83 10.42 -2.82 5.09
C THR A 83 11.21 -2.97 6.40
N PHE A 84 12.47 -2.52 6.42
CA PHE A 84 13.42 -2.62 7.54
C PHE A 84 13.70 -4.05 8.03
N CYS A 85 13.39 -5.06 7.22
CA CYS A 85 13.61 -6.47 7.57
C CYS A 85 15.11 -6.84 7.61
N ASP A 86 15.96 -6.00 7.04
CA ASP A 86 17.42 -6.09 7.03
C ASP A 86 18.08 -5.49 8.30
N ARG A 87 17.31 -4.83 9.17
CA ARG A 87 17.81 -4.20 10.41
C ARG A 87 17.80 -5.19 11.57
N GLU A 88 18.73 -5.01 12.50
CA GLU A 88 18.82 -5.82 13.73
C GLU A 88 17.55 -5.69 14.61
N ASP A 89 17.02 -4.47 14.74
CA ASP A 89 15.72 -4.20 15.36
C ASP A 89 14.78 -3.48 14.38
N PRO A 90 14.01 -4.23 13.56
CA PRO A 90 13.04 -3.67 12.64
C PRO A 90 11.93 -2.88 13.37
N VAL A 91 11.57 -3.26 14.59
CA VAL A 91 10.49 -2.61 15.35
C VAL A 91 10.92 -1.22 15.79
N ALA A 92 12.16 -1.05 16.23
CA ALA A 92 12.73 0.25 16.52
C ALA A 92 12.75 1.16 15.28
N ALA A 93 13.16 0.64 14.13
CA ALA A 93 13.17 1.40 12.87
C ALA A 93 11.75 1.88 12.47
N TRP A 94 10.73 1.02 12.61
CA TRP A 94 9.34 1.40 12.36
C TRP A 94 8.83 2.47 13.35
N ARG A 95 9.24 2.40 14.63
CA ARG A 95 8.89 3.42 15.64
C ARG A 95 9.53 4.77 15.33
N GLU A 96 10.79 4.78 14.89
CA GLU A 96 11.49 5.99 14.45
C GLU A 96 10.79 6.62 13.24
N LEU A 97 10.47 5.81 12.22
CA LEU A 97 9.72 6.27 11.05
C LEU A 97 8.36 6.86 11.46
N SER A 98 7.65 6.20 12.37
CA SER A 98 6.36 6.66 12.89
C SER A 98 6.49 8.02 13.59
N ALA A 99 7.52 8.22 14.42
CA ALA A 99 7.76 9.49 15.09
C ALA A 99 8.06 10.63 14.10
N MET A 100 8.89 10.37 13.09
CA MET A 100 9.18 11.35 12.03
C MET A 100 7.92 11.71 11.22
N GLN A 101 7.11 10.70 10.86
CA GLN A 101 5.86 10.94 10.14
C GLN A 101 4.85 11.74 10.98
N GLN A 102 4.78 11.47 12.29
CA GLN A 102 3.88 12.20 13.19
C GLN A 102 4.20 13.70 13.21
N GLN A 103 5.47 14.10 13.19
CA GLN A 103 5.85 15.53 13.09
C GLN A 103 5.27 16.20 11.83
N LYS A 104 5.24 15.49 10.70
CA LYS A 104 4.65 15.99 9.44
C LYS A 104 3.13 16.04 9.52
N VAL A 105 2.49 15.04 10.12
CA VAL A 105 1.04 15.02 10.37
C VAL A 105 0.64 16.21 11.23
N ASP A 106 1.37 16.47 12.31
CA ASP A 106 1.11 17.59 13.21
C ASP A 106 1.27 18.93 12.48
N TRP A 107 2.29 19.06 11.63
CA TRP A 107 2.48 20.24 10.80
C TRP A 107 1.32 20.46 9.79
N LEU A 108 0.80 19.38 9.20
CA LEU A 108 -0.32 19.43 8.25
C LEU A 108 -1.67 19.72 8.93
N LYS A 109 -1.81 19.43 10.22
CA LYS A 109 -3.07 19.59 10.95
C LYS A 109 -3.62 21.02 10.82
N GLY A 110 -4.86 21.13 10.37
CA GLY A 110 -5.56 22.41 10.20
C GLY A 110 -5.26 23.15 8.89
N LYS A 111 -4.35 22.67 8.04
CA LYS A 111 -4.16 23.21 6.69
C LYS A 111 -5.33 22.75 5.80
N LYS A 112 -5.84 23.65 4.96
CA LYS A 112 -7.03 23.44 4.12
C LYS A 112 -6.74 23.44 2.61
N GLN A 113 -5.50 23.70 2.23
CA GLN A 113 -5.13 23.77 0.84
C GLN A 113 -3.72 23.22 0.66
N VAL A 114 -3.56 22.37 -0.34
CA VAL A 114 -2.27 21.89 -0.83
C VAL A 114 -2.13 22.34 -2.26
N VAL A 115 -1.08 23.12 -2.55
CA VAL A 115 -0.78 23.60 -3.90
C VAL A 115 0.54 22.99 -4.34
N LEU A 116 0.52 22.26 -5.45
CA LEU A 116 1.68 21.68 -6.08
C LEU A 116 2.01 22.50 -7.33
N LYS A 117 3.21 23.09 -7.36
CA LYS A 117 3.73 23.82 -8.53
C LYS A 117 5.06 23.24 -8.97
N GLY A 118 5.21 23.01 -10.27
CA GLY A 118 6.44 22.54 -10.88
C GLY A 118 6.41 22.73 -12.39
N PRO A 119 7.47 22.34 -13.12
CA PRO A 119 7.58 22.55 -14.56
C PRO A 119 6.41 22.00 -15.37
N ASN A 120 5.77 20.94 -14.88
CA ASN A 120 4.64 20.26 -15.52
C ASN A 120 3.45 20.04 -14.55
N ILE A 121 3.39 20.77 -13.43
CA ILE A 121 2.35 20.59 -12.41
C ILE A 121 1.85 21.96 -11.95
N ASP A 122 0.54 22.17 -12.07
CA ASP A 122 -0.19 23.24 -11.37
C ASP A 122 -1.50 22.63 -10.84
N LEU A 123 -1.47 22.17 -9.59
CA LEU A 123 -2.56 21.44 -8.97
C LEU A 123 -2.85 22.01 -7.59
N SER A 124 -4.12 22.29 -7.32
CA SER A 124 -4.61 22.66 -6.00
C SER A 124 -5.61 21.64 -5.48
N LEU A 125 -5.44 21.22 -4.24
CA LEU A 125 -6.30 20.28 -3.52
C LEU A 125 -6.84 20.98 -2.27
N SER A 126 -8.11 20.78 -1.96
CA SER A 126 -8.81 21.34 -0.78
C SER A 126 -9.35 20.24 0.12
#